data_AF-A0A382TGV5-F1
#
_entry.id   AF-A0A382TGV5-F1
#
_cell.length_a   1.000
_cell.length_b   1.000
_cell.length_c   1.000
_cell.angle_alpha   90.00
_cell.angle_beta   90.00
_cell.angle_gamma   90.00
#
_symmetry.space_group_name_H-M   'P 1'
#
loop_
_entity.id
_entity.type
_entity.pdbx_description
1 polymer ?
#
loop_
_entity_poly.entity_id
_entity_poly.type
_entity_poly.pdbx_seq_one_letter_code
_entity_poly.pdbx_strand_id
1 'polypeptide(L)' 'MPNKQKLQNLSGRAHIVGVAESNKLGKVPEKSPLVHHSEAAINALDDAGLQLADVDALFT' A
#
# COMPACT_ATOMS: atom_id res chain seq x y z
N MET A 1 -14.52 -0.86 -18.62
CA MET A 1 -14.37 0.51 -18.08
C MET A 1 -15.24 0.65 -16.84
N PRO A 2 -14.74 1.16 -15.71
CA PRO A 2 -15.55 1.35 -14.51
C PRO A 2 -16.72 2.30 -14.76
N ASN A 3 -17.87 2.01 -14.15
CA ASN A 3 -19.08 2.81 -14.25
C ASN A 3 -18.88 4.19 -13.62
N LYS A 4 -19.01 5.29 -14.41
CA LYS A 4 -18.84 6.68 -13.96
C LYS A 4 -19.70 7.03 -12.75
N GLN A 5 -20.95 6.55 -12.69
CA GLN A 5 -21.85 6.80 -11.55
C GLN A 5 -21.34 6.12 -10.27
N LYS A 6 -20.76 4.92 -10.40
CA LYS A 6 -20.17 4.21 -9.26
C LYS A 6 -18.94 4.96 -8.70
N LEU A 7 -18.10 5.50 -9.58
CA LEU A 7 -16.91 6.27 -9.18
C LEU A 7 -17.27 7.61 -8.51
N GLN A 8 -18.30 8.31 -9.00
CA GLN A 8 -18.78 9.55 -8.37
C GLN A 8 -19.20 9.33 -6.91
N ASN A 9 -19.83 8.18 -6.61
CA ASN A 9 -20.24 7.83 -5.25
C ASN A 9 -19.09 7.50 -4.29
N LEU A 10 -17.89 7.19 -4.80
CA LEU A 10 -16.69 6.96 -3.97
C LEU A 10 -15.90 8.24 -3.68
N SER A 11 -16.12 9.31 -4.45
CA SER A 11 -15.35 10.55 -4.33
C SER A 11 -15.44 11.11 -2.91
N GLY A 12 -14.28 11.40 -2.29
CA GLY A 12 -14.18 11.94 -0.92
C GLY A 12 -14.46 10.94 0.21
N ARG A 13 -14.67 9.65 -0.08
CA ARG A 13 -14.94 8.62 0.95
C ARG A 13 -13.73 7.76 1.30
N ALA A 14 -12.75 7.67 0.41
CA ALA A 14 -11.52 6.90 0.61
C ALA A 14 -10.31 7.82 0.49
N HIS A 15 -9.29 7.57 1.31
CA HIS A 15 -8.11 8.41 1.45
C HIS A 15 -6.86 7.53 1.45
N ILE A 16 -5.78 8.05 0.89
CA ILE A 16 -4.44 7.45 1.03
C ILE A 16 -3.83 8.10 2.27
N VAL A 17 -3.55 7.27 3.28
CA VAL A 17 -3.08 7.74 4.59
C VAL A 17 -1.62 7.40 4.89
N GLY A 18 -1.00 6.56 4.06
CA GLY A 18 0.42 6.25 4.14
C GLY A 18 0.97 5.76 2.81
N VAL A 19 2.19 6.14 2.48
CA VAL A 19 2.90 5.74 1.26
C VAL A 19 4.36 5.47 1.56
N ALA A 20 4.90 4.36 1.05
CA ALA A 20 6.32 4.08 1.19
C ALA A 20 6.82 3.11 0.12
N GLU A 21 8.14 3.10 -0.04
CA GLU A 21 8.87 2.17 -0.88
C GLU A 21 9.55 1.09 -0.02
N SER A 22 10.07 0.05 -0.68
CA SER A 22 10.96 -0.91 -0.03
C SER A 22 12.28 -0.24 0.37
N ASN A 23 12.95 -0.79 1.39
CA ASN A 23 14.16 -0.21 1.99
C ASN A 23 15.35 -0.05 1.03
N LYS A 24 15.33 -0.76 -0.10
CA LYS A 24 16.32 -0.62 -1.17
C LYS A 24 15.65 -0.76 -2.53
N LEU A 25 16.07 0.07 -3.47
CA LEU A 25 15.55 0.12 -4.84
C LEU A 25 16.64 -0.12 -5.87
N GLY A 26 16.22 -0.52 -7.08
CA GLY A 26 17.12 -0.78 -8.22
C GLY A 26 17.44 -2.26 -8.40
N LYS A 27 18.69 -2.58 -8.71
CA LYS A 27 19.16 -3.97 -8.87
C LYS A 27 19.50 -4.55 -7.49
N VAL A 28 18.53 -5.19 -6.87
CA VAL A 28 18.63 -5.74 -5.51
C VAL A 28 18.50 -7.28 -5.56
N PRO A 29 19.51 -8.02 -6.07
CA PRO A 29 19.41 -9.46 -6.31
C PRO A 29 19.27 -10.29 -5.03
N GLU A 30 19.61 -9.72 -3.88
CA GLU A 30 19.48 -10.37 -2.57
C GLU A 30 18.05 -10.36 -2.02
N LYS A 31 17.13 -9.60 -2.63
CA LYS A 31 15.73 -9.49 -2.18
C LYS A 31 14.78 -10.20 -3.12
N SER A 32 13.89 -10.99 -2.54
CA SER A 32 12.75 -11.55 -3.28
C SER A 32 11.66 -10.50 -3.47
N PRO A 33 10.76 -10.69 -4.45
CA PRO A 33 9.59 -9.82 -4.61
C PRO A 33 8.71 -9.73 -3.35
N LEU A 34 8.64 -10.82 -2.58
CA LEU A 34 7.90 -10.86 -1.32
C LEU A 34 8.51 -9.91 -0.30
N VAL A 35 9.85 -9.91 -0.15
CA VAL A 35 10.54 -8.99 0.76
C VAL A 35 10.28 -7.54 0.36
N HIS A 36 10.30 -7.22 -0.93
CA HIS A 36 9.98 -5.87 -1.40
C HIS A 36 8.55 -5.45 -1.01
N HIS A 37 7.56 -6.32 -1.20
CA HIS A 37 6.18 -6.05 -0.77
C HIS A 37 6.08 -5.87 0.75
N SER A 38 6.69 -6.77 1.53
CA SER A 38 6.64 -6.70 2.99
C SER A 38 7.25 -5.42 3.54
N GLU A 39 8.42 -5.00 3.02
CA GLU A 39 9.07 -3.76 3.46
C GLU A 39 8.24 -2.53 3.07
N ALA A 40 7.76 -2.45 1.83
CA ALA A 40 6.94 -1.32 1.40
C ALA A 40 5.64 -1.22 2.20
N ALA A 41 5.00 -2.35 2.48
CA ALA A 41 3.77 -2.40 3.27
C ALA A 41 4.00 -1.96 4.72
N ILE A 42 5.04 -2.47 5.39
CA ILE A 42 5.37 -2.07 6.77
C ILE A 42 5.70 -0.58 6.83
N ASN A 43 6.55 -0.09 5.92
CA ASN A 43 6.93 1.32 5.89
C ASN A 43 5.72 2.24 5.62
N ALA A 44 4.76 1.81 4.79
CA ALA A 44 3.56 2.58 4.50
C ALA A 44 2.58 2.61 5.70
N LEU A 45 2.53 1.52 6.48
CA LEU A 45 1.78 1.50 7.74
C LEU A 45 2.43 2.40 8.79
N ASP A 46 3.76 2.39 8.87
CA ASP A 46 4.51 3.28 9.76
C ASP A 46 4.29 4.77 9.41
N ASP A 47 4.29 5.11 8.11
CA ASP A 47 3.96 6.47 7.61
C ASP A 47 2.54 6.89 8.00
N ALA A 48 1.59 5.95 7.99
CA ALA A 48 0.22 6.17 8.44
C ALA A 48 0.03 6.17 9.96
N GLY A 49 1.05 5.77 10.74
CA GLY A 49 0.92 5.54 12.18
C GLY A 49 -0.01 4.38 12.56
N LEU A 50 -0.11 3.37 11.71
CA LEU A 50 -0.98 2.19 11.87
C LEU A 50 -0.16 0.93 12.19
N GLN A 51 -0.82 -0.08 12.74
CA GLN A 51 -0.24 -1.40 12.98
C GLN A 51 -0.80 -2.42 11.98
N LEU A 52 -0.07 -3.52 11.77
CA LEU A 52 -0.52 -4.61 10.90
C LEU A 52 -1.89 -5.17 11.32
N ALA A 53 -2.20 -5.17 12.62
CA ALA A 53 -3.48 -5.62 13.15
C ALA A 53 -4.68 -4.73 12.76
N ASP A 54 -4.43 -3.51 12.30
CA ASP A 54 -5.47 -2.59 11.83
C ASP A 54 -5.88 -2.87 10.37
N VAL A 55 -5.16 -3.74 9.66
CA VAL A 55 -5.40 -4.07 8.25
C VAL A 55 -6.30 -5.29 8.12
N ASP A 56 -7.42 -5.13 7.42
CA ASP A 56 -8.42 -6.18 7.17
C ASP A 56 -8.39 -6.72 5.72
N ALA A 57 -7.68 -6.06 4.81
CA ALA A 57 -7.59 -6.44 3.40
C ALA A 57 -6.21 -6.15 2.80
N LEU A 58 -5.77 -7.01 1.87
CA LEU A 58 -4.49 -6.90 1.15
C LEU A 58 -4.72 -7.03 -0.36
N PHE A 59 -4.10 -6.12 -1.13
CA PHE A 59 -4.10 -6.14 -2.59
C PHE A 59 -2.64 -6.03 -3.08
N THR A 60 -2.22 -6.94 -3.96
CA THR A 60 -0.85 -7.05 -4.50
C THR A 60 -0.89 -7.37 -5.98
#